data_AF-A0A838LS57-F1
#
_entry.id   AF-A0A838LS57-F1
#
_cell.length_a   1.000
_cell.length_b   1.000
_cell.length_c   1.000
_cell.angle_alpha   90.00
_cell.angle_beta   90.00
_cell.angle_gamma   90.00
#
_symmetry.space_group_name_H-M   'P 1'
#
loop_
_entity.id
_entity.type
_entity.pdbx_description
1 polymer ?
#
loop_
_entity_poly.entity_id
_entity_poly.type
_entity_poly.pdbx_seq_one_letter_code
_entity_poly.pdbx_strand_id
1 'polypeptide(L)' 'MDLTDGSFVLELPYADDRELIMDILKYVADVEVVWTGSLKKRVRSEIQKMADTG' A
#
# COMPACT_ATOMS: atom_id res chain seq x y z
N MET A 1 7.52 -16.04 -0.59
CA MET A 1 6.68 -17.25 -0.78
C MET A 1 5.74 -16.89 -1.92
N ASP A 2 5.85 -17.60 -3.05
CA ASP A 2 5.10 -17.28 -4.26
C ASP A 2 3.64 -17.66 -4.02
N LEU A 3 2.73 -16.71 -4.22
CA LEU A 3 1.31 -16.98 -4.16
C LEU A 3 0.90 -17.72 -5.43
N THR A 4 -0.16 -18.54 -5.35
CA THR A 4 -0.62 -19.43 -6.42
C THR A 4 -1.03 -18.73 -7.72
N ASP A 5 -1.09 -17.40 -7.71
CA ASP A 5 -1.44 -16.52 -8.83
C ASP A 5 -0.22 -15.79 -9.43
N GLY A 6 1.01 -16.10 -8.97
CA GLY A 6 2.23 -15.45 -9.44
C GLY A 6 2.54 -14.12 -8.76
N SER A 7 1.78 -13.74 -7.72
CA SER A 7 2.10 -12.59 -6.88
C SER A 7 3.09 -12.96 -5.77
N PHE A 8 3.77 -11.96 -5.21
CA PHE A 8 4.76 -12.12 -4.16
C PHE A 8 4.36 -11.28 -2.94
N VAL A 9 4.38 -11.88 -1.76
CA VAL A 9 4.30 -11.13 -0.51
C VAL A 9 5.70 -10.65 -0.13
N LEU A 10 5.88 -9.34 -0.02
CA LEU A 10 7.10 -8.73 0.51
C LEU A 10 6.87 -8.24 1.94
N GLU A 11 7.81 -8.58 2.81
CA GLU A 11 7.97 -7.97 4.13
C GLU A 11 9.19 -7.07 4.07
N LEU A 12 8.97 -5.76 4.17
CA LEU A 12 10.03 -4.75 4.09
C LEU A 12 10.14 -4.04 5.44
N PRO A 13 11.37 -3.91 6.00
CA PRO A 13 11.57 -3.02 7.12
C PRO A 13 11.39 -1.59 6.62
N TYR A 14 10.49 -0.84 7.26
CA TYR A 14 10.24 0.56 6.94
C TYR A 14 10.37 1.41 8.20
N ALA A 15 10.98 2.59 8.05
CA ALA A 15 11.24 3.48 9.18
C ALA A 15 10.06 4.40 9.51
N ASP A 16 9.29 4.80 8.49
CA ASP A 16 8.13 5.68 8.61
C ASP A 16 7.01 5.24 7.66
N ASP A 17 5.78 5.14 8.18
CA ASP A 17 4.58 4.83 7.42
C ASP A 17 4.41 5.74 6.18
N ARG A 18 4.89 6.99 6.21
CA ARG A 18 4.75 7.94 5.09
C ARG A 18 5.50 7.50 3.83
N GLU A 19 6.72 7.01 4.00
CA GLU A 19 7.56 6.55 2.89
C GLU A 19 6.92 5.33 2.23
N LEU A 20 6.51 4.36 3.05
CA LEU A 20 5.81 3.17 2.60
C LEU A 20 4.49 3.50 1.90
N ILE A 21 3.71 4.47 2.41
CA ILE A 21 2.46 4.90 1.76
C ILE A 21 2.74 5.53 0.39
N MET A 22 3.78 6.36 0.24
CA MET A 22 4.13 6.94 -1.06
C MET A 22 4.53 5.86 -2.08
N ASP A 23 5.31 4.87 -1.67
CA ASP A 23 5.69 3.75 -2.53
C ASP A 23 4.47 2.91 -2.93
N ILE A 24 3.54 2.65 -2.00
CA ILE A 24 2.28 1.96 -2.31
C ILE A 24 1.45 2.78 -3.31
N LEU A 25 1.32 4.09 -3.13
CA LEU A 25 0.52 4.96 -4.01
C LEU A 25 1.12 5.04 -5.42
N LYS A 26 2.45 5.02 -5.55
CA LYS A 26 3.16 5.04 -6.83
C LYS A 26 2.82 3.83 -7.70
N TYR A 27 2.52 2.70 -7.09
CA TYR A 27 2.20 1.44 -7.77
C TYR A 27 0.79 0.93 -7.45
N VAL A 28 -0.14 1.82 -7.07
CA VAL A 28 -1.46 1.46 -6.50
C VAL A 28 -2.31 0.54 -7.38
N ALA A 29 -2.09 0.54 -8.70
CA ALA A 29 -2.80 -0.32 -9.64
C ALA A 29 -2.31 -1.78 -9.62
N ASP A 30 -1.04 -2.00 -9.25
CA ASP A 30 -0.35 -3.29 -9.32
C ASP A 30 -0.07 -3.87 -7.91
N VAL A 31 -0.44 -3.15 -6.84
CA VAL A 31 -0.09 -3.49 -5.46
C VAL A 31 -1.33 -3.57 -4.56
N GLU A 32 -1.45 -4.67 -3.83
CA GLU A 32 -2.47 -4.85 -2.78
C GLU A 32 -1.87 -4.76 -1.37
N VAL A 33 -2.50 -3.97 -0.50
CA VAL A 33 -2.14 -3.90 0.92
C VAL A 33 -2.86 -5.00 1.71
N VAL A 34 -2.13 -6.08 1.98
CA VAL A 34 -2.59 -7.24 2.77
C VAL A 34 -2.60 -7.02 4.28
N TRP A 35 -2.08 -5.90 4.79
CA TRP A 35 -1.94 -5.66 6.23
C TRP A 35 -3.29 -5.38 6.92
N THR A 36 -3.58 -6.08 8.01
CA THR A 36 -4.69 -5.75 8.91
C THR A 36 -4.24 -4.75 9.98
N GLY A 37 -4.39 -3.44 9.73
CA GLY A 37 -3.91 -2.43 10.69
C GLY A 37 -4.17 -0.97 10.35
N SER A 38 -3.54 -0.07 11.12
CA SER A 38 -3.55 1.39 10.93
C SER A 38 -3.01 1.81 9.56
N LEU A 39 -2.02 1.10 9.03
CA LEU A 39 -1.42 1.36 7.72
C LEU A 39 -2.45 1.28 6.58
N LYS A 40 -3.28 0.23 6.54
CA LYS A 40 -4.35 0.08 5.53
C LYS A 40 -5.38 1.21 5.58
N LYS A 41 -5.70 1.72 6.77
CA LYS A 41 -6.58 2.89 6.93
C LYS A 41 -5.94 4.17 6.39
N ARG A 42 -4.65 4.37 6.67
CA ARG A 42 -3.90 5.54 6.17
C ARG A 42 -3.79 5.53 4.65
N VAL A 43 -3.42 4.40 4.04
CA VAL A 43 -3.37 4.26 2.56
C VAL A 43 -4.71 4.62 1.92
N ARG A 44 -5.83 4.07 2.44
CA ARG A 44 -7.17 4.42 1.95
C ARG A 44 -7.49 5.91 2.08
N SER A 45 -7.11 6.53 3.20
CA SER A 45 -7.34 7.96 3.41
C SER A 45 -6.58 8.82 2.42
N GLU A 46 -5.34 8.46 2.07
CA GLU A 46 -4.55 9.21 1.08
C GLU A 46 -5.10 9.02 -0.34
N ILE A 47 -5.52 7.81 -0.71
CA ILE A 47 -6.20 7.56 -2.00
C ILE A 47 -7.45 8.43 -2.11
N GLN A 48 -8.26 8.53 -1.06
CA GLN A 48 -9.48 9.34 -1.06
C GLN A 48 -9.16 10.83 -1.24
N LYS A 49 -8.16 11.36 -0.54
CA LYS A 49 -7.72 12.76 -0.71
C LYS A 49 -7.28 13.06 -2.13
N MET A 50 -6.57 12.13 -2.77
CA MET A 50 -6.16 12.27 -4.17
C MET A 50 -7.36 12.26 -5.12
N ALA A 51 -8.34 11.39 -4.88
CA ALA A 51 -9.57 11.31 -5.67
C ALA A 51 -10.46 12.55 -5.53
N ASP A 52 -10.51 13.16 -4.34
CA ASP A 52 -11.32 14.36 -4.06
C ASP A 52 -10.69 15.66 -4.62
N THR A 53 -9.43 15.62 -5.07
CA THR A 53 -8.71 16.78 -5.62
C THR A 53 -8.87 16.90 -7.15
N GLY A 54 -9.73 16.07 -7.78
CA GLY A 54 -9.99 16.03 -9.23
C GLY A 54 -11.33 16.61 -9.64
#